data_AF-A0A354HDN4-F1
#
_entry.id   AF-A0A354HDN4-F1
#
_cell.length_a   1.000
_cell.length_b   1.000
_cell.length_c   1.000
_cell.angle_alpha   90.00
_cell.angle_beta   90.00
_cell.angle_gamma   90.00
#
_symmetry.space_group_name_H-M   'P 1'
#
loop_
_entity.id
_entity.type
_entity.pdbx_description
1 polymer ?
#
loop_
_entity_poly.entity_id
_entity_poly.type
_entity_poly.pdbx_seq_one_letter_code
_entity_poly.pdbx_strand_id
1 'polypeptide(L)'
;MLYPGNAGITPDAVTTARGEFEILGMWFDEMKKLGIYDNSTIIIIGDHGRQISYEEAIAEKLDSEILTGLLIKPAGAEHGKLRTDTESELYNVYFTASILEYAGIDHSELGVSYNDAITAELRTERILRPYDFGGHYDRPALPGVYRINGNAADFSNWEYTKIQ
;
A
#
# COMPACT_ATOMS: atom_id res chain seq x y z
N MET A 1 -23.70 -3.84 14.29
CA MET A 1 -24.33 -2.53 14.56
C MET A 1 -23.99 -1.66 13.36
N LEU A 2 -24.89 -1.60 12.37
CA LEU A 2 -24.70 -0.79 11.16
C LEU A 2 -25.05 0.65 11.52
N TYR A 3 -24.10 1.57 11.36
CA TYR A 3 -24.35 2.99 11.60
C TYR A 3 -25.40 3.48 10.59
N PRO A 4 -26.50 4.12 11.04
CA PRO A 4 -27.48 4.72 10.16
C PRO A 4 -26.83 5.89 9.41
N GLY A 5 -27.08 5.92 8.10
CA GLY A 5 -26.50 6.89 7.16
C GLY A 5 -26.64 8.33 7.64
N ASN A 6 -25.50 8.95 7.89
CA ASN A 6 -25.41 10.40 8.00
C ASN A 6 -25.52 10.94 6.57
N ALA A 7 -26.63 11.61 6.24
CA ALA A 7 -26.72 12.48 5.06
C ALA A 7 -25.91 13.79 5.28
N GLY A 8 -24.72 13.65 5.88
CA GLY A 8 -23.73 14.70 6.05
C GLY A 8 -22.66 14.50 4.99
N ILE A 9 -22.10 15.61 4.51
CA ILE A 9 -21.03 15.68 3.50
C ILE A 9 -20.09 14.50 3.68
N THR A 10 -20.15 13.52 2.77
CA THR A 10 -19.10 12.49 2.68
C THR A 10 -17.85 13.24 2.21
N PRO A 11 -16.81 13.36 3.04
CA PRO A 11 -15.60 14.06 2.62
C PRO A 11 -15.04 13.33 1.41
N ASP A 12 -14.66 14.09 0.37
CA ASP A 12 -13.98 13.49 -0.78
C ASP A 12 -12.66 12.85 -0.35
N ALA A 13 -12.10 11.98 -1.20
CA ALA A 13 -10.87 11.26 -0.87
C ALA A 13 -9.70 12.18 -0.49
N VAL A 14 -9.60 13.37 -1.08
CA VAL A 14 -8.53 14.33 -0.78
C VAL A 14 -8.73 14.95 0.60
N THR A 15 -9.97 15.30 0.94
CA THR A 15 -10.30 15.83 2.27
C THR A 15 -10.08 14.77 3.35
N THR A 16 -10.48 13.52 3.10
CA THR A 16 -10.24 12.39 4.02
C THR A 16 -8.74 12.15 4.22
N ALA A 17 -7.97 12.01 3.14
CA ALA A 17 -6.52 11.80 3.22
C ALA A 17 -5.83 12.94 3.98
N ARG A 18 -6.24 14.19 3.76
CA ARG A 18 -5.69 15.34 4.52
C ARG A 18 -5.93 15.20 6.02
N GLY A 19 -7.15 14.83 6.43
CA GLY A 19 -7.47 14.59 7.83
C GLY A 19 -6.63 13.47 8.44
N GLU A 20 -6.38 12.39 7.69
CA GLU A 20 -5.48 11.31 8.12
C GLU A 20 -4.05 11.81 8.34
N PHE A 21 -3.51 12.62 7.43
CA PHE A 21 -2.18 13.22 7.59
C PHE A 21 -2.11 14.23 8.73
N GLU A 22 -3.18 14.97 9.02
CA GLU A 22 -3.27 15.84 10.21
C GLU A 22 -3.17 15.01 11.50
N ILE A 23 -3.88 13.88 11.57
CA ILE A 23 -3.80 12.95 12.70
C ILE A 23 -2.37 12.41 12.85
N LEU A 24 -1.75 11.96 11.75
CA LEU A 24 -0.34 11.52 11.76
C LEU A 24 0.60 12.61 12.27
N GLY A 25 0.39 13.86 11.86
CA GLY A 25 1.14 15.02 12.36
C GLY A 25 1.05 15.16 13.88
N MET A 26 -0.15 15.01 14.45
CA MET A 26 -0.35 15.03 15.91
C MET A 26 0.43 13.91 16.61
N TRP A 27 0.41 12.69 16.07
CA TRP A 27 1.19 11.57 16.61
C TRP A 27 2.69 11.85 16.56
N PHE A 28 3.19 12.39 15.44
CA PHE A 28 4.61 12.74 15.31
C PHE A 28 5.03 13.81 16.30
N ASP A 29 4.19 14.80 16.57
CA ASP A 29 4.49 15.83 17.56
C ASP A 29 4.55 15.27 18.98
N GLU A 30 3.67 14.33 19.35
CA GLU A 30 3.76 13.63 20.63
C GLU A 30 5.02 12.74 20.72
N MET A 31 5.38 12.02 19.65
CA MET A 31 6.63 11.25 19.60
C MET A 31 7.87 12.13 19.78
N LYS A 32 7.87 13.35 19.20
CA LYS A 32 8.96 14.33 19.39
C LYS A 32 9.02 14.84 20.82
N LYS A 33 7.87 15.15 21.44
CA LYS A 33 7.80 15.57 22.85
C LYS A 33 8.35 14.50 23.80
N LEU A 34 8.09 13.23 23.50
CA LEU A 34 8.60 12.08 24.26
C LEU A 34 10.07 11.76 23.95
N GLY A 35 10.68 12.41 22.95
CA GLY A 35 12.06 12.16 22.54
C GLY A 35 12.28 10.82 21.80
N ILE A 36 11.21 10.19 21.31
CA ILE A 36 11.29 8.88 20.64
C ILE A 36 11.21 8.96 19.11
N TYR A 37 10.81 10.11 18.56
CA TYR A 37 10.59 10.27 17.13
C TYR A 37 11.81 9.87 16.30
N ASP A 38 13.00 10.40 16.61
CA ASP A 38 14.21 10.21 15.78
C ASP A 38 14.68 8.76 15.79
N ASN A 39 14.59 8.07 16.92
CA ASN A 39 14.99 6.66 17.06
C ASN A 39 13.87 5.65 16.73
N SER A 40 12.71 6.09 16.27
CA SER A 40 11.64 5.21 15.80
C SER A 40 11.67 5.04 14.30
N THR A 41 11.49 3.81 13.82
CA THR A 41 11.06 3.57 12.43
C THR A 41 9.56 3.81 12.33
N ILE A 42 9.14 4.60 11.34
CA ILE A 42 7.73 4.86 11.04
C ILE A 42 7.45 4.36 9.62
N ILE A 43 6.48 3.47 9.49
CA ILE A 43 6.01 2.94 8.21
C ILE A 43 4.53 3.28 8.08
N ILE A 44 4.17 3.99 7.02
CA ILE A 44 2.78 4.24 6.64
C ILE A 44 2.55 3.51 5.32
N ILE A 45 1.57 2.62 5.31
CA ILE A 45 1.23 1.81 4.14
C ILE A 45 -0.29 1.73 4.02
N GLY A 46 -0.81 1.76 2.79
CA GLY A 46 -2.20 1.37 2.53
C GLY A 46 -2.27 -0.15 2.34
N ASP A 47 -3.19 -0.80 3.03
CA ASP A 47 -3.46 -2.23 2.91
C ASP A 47 -3.96 -2.61 1.50
N HIS A 48 -4.70 -1.70 0.88
CA HIS A 48 -5.16 -1.81 -0.50
C HIS A 48 -5.11 -0.47 -1.25
N GLY A 49 -5.26 -0.52 -2.58
CA GLY A 49 -5.44 0.67 -3.42
C GLY A 49 -6.89 1.14 -3.50
N ARG A 50 -7.23 1.87 -4.58
CA ARG A 50 -8.61 2.29 -4.85
C ARG A 50 -9.56 1.09 -4.99
N GLN A 51 -10.84 1.33 -4.72
CA GLN A 51 -11.90 0.38 -5.03
C GLN A 51 -12.09 0.23 -6.54
N ILE A 52 -12.61 -0.93 -6.93
CA ILE A 52 -13.05 -1.20 -8.30
C ILE A 52 -14.33 -0.42 -8.55
N SER A 53 -14.38 0.28 -9.69
CA SER A 53 -15.59 1.02 -10.09
C SER A 53 -16.70 0.08 -10.55
N TYR A 54 -17.93 0.61 -10.61
CA TYR A 54 -19.07 -0.13 -11.12
C TYR A 54 -18.88 -0.53 -12.59
N GLU A 55 -18.29 0.35 -13.38
CA GLU A 55 -17.98 0.16 -14.79
C GLU A 55 -16.97 -0.97 -15.01
N GLU A 56 -15.89 -0.99 -14.22
CA GLU A 56 -14.88 -2.06 -14.25
C GLU A 56 -15.47 -3.43 -13.84
N ALA A 57 -16.34 -3.42 -12.83
CA ALA A 57 -17.04 -4.62 -12.38
C ALA A 57 -17.95 -5.21 -13.48
N ILE A 58 -18.72 -4.38 -14.18
CA ILE A 58 -19.54 -4.81 -15.32
C ILE A 58 -18.66 -5.31 -16.48
N ALA A 59 -17.57 -4.59 -16.77
CA ALA A 59 -16.69 -4.94 -17.88
C ALA A 59 -15.82 -6.18 -17.59
N GLU A 60 -15.86 -6.70 -16.35
CA GLU A 60 -15.00 -7.78 -15.85
C GLU A 60 -13.50 -7.49 -16.06
N LYS A 61 -13.11 -6.21 -16.04
CA LYS A 61 -11.73 -5.76 -16.23
C LYS A 61 -11.50 -4.37 -15.63
N LEU A 62 -10.29 -4.14 -15.14
CA LEU A 62 -9.75 -2.84 -14.79
C LEU A 62 -9.50 -1.99 -16.05
N ASP A 63 -9.64 -0.68 -15.91
CA ASP A 63 -9.32 0.30 -16.95
C ASP A 63 -8.09 1.17 -16.61
N SER A 64 -7.61 1.05 -15.38
CA SER A 64 -6.48 1.80 -14.82
C SER A 64 -5.84 1.02 -13.68
N GLU A 65 -4.64 1.45 -13.30
CA GLU A 65 -3.87 0.86 -12.22
C GLU A 65 -4.57 0.97 -10.85
N ILE A 66 -4.29 0.00 -9.98
CA ILE A 66 -4.64 0.03 -8.56
C ILE A 66 -3.34 0.04 -7.77
N LEU A 67 -2.98 1.21 -7.25
CA LEU A 67 -1.77 1.44 -6.48
C LEU A 67 -2.10 1.75 -5.02
N THR A 68 -1.13 1.51 -4.14
CA THR A 68 -1.16 1.94 -2.74
C THR A 68 0.08 2.78 -2.41
N GLY A 69 0.01 3.56 -1.34
CA GLY A 69 1.12 4.38 -0.86
C GLY A 69 2.01 3.63 0.12
N LEU A 70 3.30 3.94 0.09
CA LEU A 70 4.29 3.51 1.08
C LEU A 70 5.19 4.70 1.45
N LEU A 71 5.21 5.06 2.73
CA LEU A 71 6.11 6.07 3.29
C LEU A 71 6.90 5.43 4.41
N ILE A 72 8.23 5.58 4.36
CA ILE A 72 9.13 5.01 5.35
C ILE A 72 10.05 6.10 5.88
N LYS A 73 10.10 6.22 7.20
CA LYS A 73 11.13 6.95 7.93
C LYS A 73 11.90 5.95 8.79
N PRO A 74 13.11 5.53 8.39
CA PRO A 74 13.94 4.66 9.22
C PRO A 74 14.34 5.34 10.54
N ALA A 75 14.56 4.55 11.59
CA ALA A 75 15.19 5.03 12.82
C ALA A 75 16.58 5.65 12.50
N GLY A 76 16.87 6.80 13.11
CA GLY A 76 18.12 7.53 12.87
C GLY A 76 18.25 8.17 11.48
N ALA A 77 17.19 8.19 10.67
CA ALA A 77 17.20 8.87 9.38
C ALA A 77 17.53 10.35 9.52
N GLU A 78 18.33 10.88 8.60
CA GLU A 78 18.68 12.29 8.55
C GLU A 78 17.43 13.17 8.40
N HIS A 79 17.42 14.32 9.09
CA HIS A 79 16.42 15.37 8.85
C HIS A 79 16.72 16.08 7.54
N GLY A 80 16.35 15.44 6.44
CA GLY A 80 16.61 15.89 5.08
C GLY A 80 15.35 16.06 4.24
N LYS A 81 15.56 16.28 2.94
CA LYS A 81 14.46 16.29 1.97
C LYS A 81 13.88 14.88 1.84
N LEU A 82 12.56 14.82 1.65
CA LEU A 82 11.87 13.60 1.22
C LEU A 82 12.56 13.06 -0.04
N ARG A 83 12.86 11.76 -0.02
CA ARG A 83 13.36 11.03 -1.18
C ARG A 83 12.17 10.27 -1.78
N THR A 84 12.05 10.30 -3.09
CA THR A 84 11.03 9.57 -3.84
C THR A 84 11.68 8.49 -4.65
N ASP A 85 11.09 7.31 -4.66
CA ASP A 85 11.49 6.18 -5.49
C ASP A 85 10.30 5.79 -6.38
N THR A 86 10.47 5.94 -7.69
CA THR A 86 9.47 5.61 -8.71
C THR A 86 9.86 4.37 -9.52
N GLU A 87 11.03 3.80 -9.24
CA GLU A 87 11.65 2.75 -10.05
C GLU A 87 11.55 1.39 -9.36
N SER A 88 11.62 1.36 -8.03
CA SER A 88 11.57 0.12 -7.26
C SER A 88 10.20 -0.53 -7.32
N GLU A 89 10.18 -1.81 -7.69
CA GLU A 89 8.97 -2.60 -7.89
C GLU A 89 8.52 -3.27 -6.58
N LEU A 90 8.13 -2.45 -5.62
CA LEU A 90 7.75 -2.94 -4.28
C LEU A 90 6.42 -3.69 -4.28
N TYR A 91 6.29 -4.62 -3.33
CA TYR A 91 5.11 -5.46 -3.13
C TYR A 91 4.76 -5.55 -1.65
N ASN A 92 3.47 -5.48 -1.32
CA ASN A 92 2.97 -5.54 0.07
C ASN A 92 3.40 -6.81 0.82
N VAL A 93 3.75 -7.90 0.12
CA VAL A 93 4.25 -9.14 0.75
C VAL A 93 5.60 -8.93 1.45
N TYR A 94 6.35 -7.90 1.09
CA TYR A 94 7.63 -7.56 1.71
C TYR A 94 7.46 -6.91 3.10
N PHE A 95 6.24 -6.51 3.47
CA PHE A 95 5.98 -5.77 4.70
C PHE A 95 6.45 -6.53 5.96
N THR A 96 6.14 -7.83 6.06
CA THR A 96 6.49 -8.64 7.24
C THR A 96 8.00 -8.69 7.46
N ALA A 97 8.77 -9.02 6.42
CA ALA A 97 10.24 -9.06 6.50
C ALA A 97 10.83 -7.68 6.78
N SER A 98 10.23 -6.61 6.22
CA SER A 98 10.66 -5.23 6.48
C SER A 98 10.52 -4.82 7.94
N ILE A 99 9.43 -5.20 8.61
CA ILE A 99 9.27 -4.94 10.06
C ILE A 99 10.41 -5.58 10.85
N LEU A 100 10.74 -6.82 10.53
CA LEU A 100 11.80 -7.56 11.22
C LEU A 100 13.17 -6.93 10.97
N GLU A 101 13.46 -6.57 9.72
CA GLU A 101 14.69 -5.87 9.35
C GLU A 101 14.84 -4.57 10.14
N TYR A 102 13.80 -3.71 10.15
CA TYR A 102 13.84 -2.45 10.90
C TYR A 102 13.90 -2.63 12.43
N ALA A 103 13.50 -3.81 12.93
CA ALA A 103 13.67 -4.19 14.33
C ALA A 103 15.04 -4.83 14.64
N GLY A 104 15.91 -5.01 13.63
CA GLY A 104 17.20 -5.68 13.77
C GLY A 104 17.10 -7.20 14.00
N ILE A 105 16.00 -7.80 13.54
CA ILE A 105 15.73 -9.24 13.65
C ILE A 105 15.99 -9.89 12.29
N ASP A 106 16.66 -11.04 12.28
CA ASP A 106 16.87 -11.81 11.05
C ASP A 106 15.54 -12.24 10.43
N HIS A 107 15.41 -11.99 9.13
CA HIS A 107 14.23 -12.30 8.32
C HIS A 107 14.56 -13.20 7.13
N SER A 108 15.77 -13.75 7.05
CA SER A 108 16.24 -14.56 5.93
C SER A 108 15.31 -15.74 5.57
N GLU A 109 14.66 -16.34 6.57
CA GLU A 109 13.67 -17.42 6.38
C GLU A 109 12.21 -16.93 6.17
N LEU A 110 11.95 -15.63 6.41
CA LEU A 110 10.61 -15.05 6.45
C LEU A 110 10.29 -14.15 5.25
N GLY A 111 11.29 -13.85 4.42
CA GLY A 111 11.11 -13.26 3.12
C GLY A 111 12.03 -12.07 2.85
N VAL A 112 11.72 -11.41 1.73
CA VAL A 112 12.42 -10.25 1.20
C VAL A 112 11.85 -8.98 1.84
N SER A 113 12.71 -8.11 2.35
CA SER A 113 12.31 -6.79 2.85
C SER A 113 12.22 -5.74 1.73
N TYR A 114 11.70 -4.55 2.02
CA TYR A 114 11.76 -3.42 1.10
C TYR A 114 13.20 -3.02 0.78
N ASN A 115 14.10 -2.99 1.76
CA ASN A 115 15.49 -2.61 1.51
C ASN A 115 16.22 -3.66 0.67
N ASP A 116 15.95 -4.96 0.87
CA ASP A 116 16.46 -6.03 0.02
C ASP A 116 16.02 -5.81 -1.43
N ALA A 117 14.71 -5.59 -1.63
CA ALA A 117 14.13 -5.40 -2.95
C ALA A 117 14.72 -4.19 -3.68
N ILE A 118 14.90 -3.07 -2.96
CA ILE A 118 15.52 -1.86 -3.48
C ILE A 118 16.99 -2.10 -3.81
N THR A 119 17.76 -2.65 -2.86
CA THR A 119 19.22 -2.79 -2.98
C THR A 119 19.62 -3.80 -4.05
N ALA A 120 18.88 -4.91 -4.16
CA ALA A 120 19.11 -5.92 -5.19
C ALA A 120 18.36 -5.64 -6.49
N GLU A 121 17.67 -4.50 -6.60
CA GLU A 121 16.86 -4.10 -7.76
C GLU A 121 15.91 -5.21 -8.22
N LEU A 122 15.25 -5.87 -7.27
CA LEU A 122 14.42 -7.04 -7.54
C LEU A 122 13.22 -6.67 -8.43
N ARG A 123 13.02 -7.47 -9.47
CA ARG A 123 11.87 -7.39 -10.39
C ARG A 123 11.01 -8.64 -10.19
N THR A 124 10.12 -8.56 -9.21
CA THR A 124 9.23 -9.67 -8.87
C THR A 124 7.87 -9.45 -9.52
N GLU A 125 7.34 -10.49 -10.16
CA GLU A 125 5.94 -10.50 -10.62
C GLU A 125 5.03 -10.23 -9.42
N ARG A 126 4.21 -9.18 -9.52
CA ARG A 126 3.20 -8.86 -8.52
C ARG A 126 1.85 -9.34 -8.99
N ILE A 127 1.02 -9.78 -8.04
CA ILE A 127 -0.31 -10.33 -8.34
C ILE A 127 -1.35 -9.47 -7.62
N LEU A 128 -2.27 -8.89 -8.39
CA LEU A 128 -3.48 -8.32 -7.83
C LEU A 128 -4.65 -9.29 -8.04
N ARG A 129 -5.33 -9.60 -6.94
CA ARG A 129 -6.60 -10.35 -6.93
C ARG A 129 -7.71 -9.39 -6.48
N PRO A 130 -8.55 -8.91 -7.41
CA PRO A 130 -9.62 -8.00 -7.05
C PRO A 130 -10.71 -8.78 -6.31
N TYR A 131 -10.93 -8.48 -5.02
CA TYR A 131 -11.97 -9.11 -4.19
C TYR A 131 -13.14 -8.16 -3.94
N ASP A 132 -14.35 -8.70 -3.90
CA ASP A 132 -15.55 -7.93 -3.56
C ASP A 132 -15.71 -7.89 -2.03
N PHE A 133 -15.53 -6.70 -1.46
CA PHE A 133 -15.70 -6.46 -0.02
C PHE A 133 -17.15 -6.10 0.36
N GLY A 134 -18.11 -6.16 -0.58
CA GLY A 134 -19.54 -5.89 -0.39
C GLY A 134 -20.31 -6.93 0.44
N GLY A 135 -19.64 -7.72 1.29
CA GLY A 135 -20.24 -8.73 2.16
C GLY A 135 -20.28 -10.14 1.56
N HIS A 136 -19.67 -10.36 0.40
CA HIS A 136 -19.50 -11.66 -0.23
C HIS A 136 -18.01 -12.02 -0.36
N TYR A 137 -17.35 -12.22 0.79
CA TYR A 137 -15.93 -12.56 0.91
C TYR A 137 -15.49 -13.80 0.10
N ASP A 138 -16.44 -14.59 -0.38
CA ASP A 138 -16.21 -15.81 -1.13
C ASP A 138 -16.16 -15.58 -2.67
N ARG A 139 -16.30 -14.33 -3.14
CA ARG A 139 -16.34 -14.01 -4.57
C ARG A 139 -15.30 -12.97 -4.94
N PRO A 140 -14.45 -13.25 -5.94
CA PRO A 140 -13.57 -12.21 -6.47
C PRO A 140 -14.45 -11.16 -7.18
N ALA A 141 -14.10 -9.89 -7.03
CA ALA A 141 -14.82 -8.79 -7.68
C ALA A 141 -14.68 -8.83 -9.20
N LEU A 142 -13.59 -9.44 -9.71
CA LEU A 142 -13.40 -9.77 -11.12
C LEU A 142 -13.07 -11.26 -11.24
N PRO A 143 -13.45 -11.96 -12.31
CA PRO A 143 -13.26 -13.41 -12.46
C PRO A 143 -11.82 -13.81 -12.82
N GLY A 144 -10.81 -13.05 -12.41
CA GLY A 144 -9.43 -13.27 -12.80
C GLY A 144 -8.42 -12.54 -11.93
N VAL A 145 -7.16 -12.63 -12.35
CA VAL A 145 -6.01 -12.03 -11.67
C VAL A 145 -5.23 -11.15 -12.62
N TYR A 146 -4.65 -10.10 -12.08
CA TYR A 146 -3.69 -9.26 -12.79
C TYR A 146 -2.28 -9.65 -12.35
N ARG A 147 -1.43 -9.92 -13.34
CA ARG A 147 0.02 -10.04 -13.16
C ARG A 147 0.65 -8.72 -13.59
N ILE A 148 1.51 -8.18 -12.74
CA ILE A 148 2.18 -6.90 -12.97
C ILE A 148 3.66 -7.15 -13.08
N ASN A 149 4.20 -6.89 -14.27
CA ASN A 149 5.60 -7.09 -14.63
C ASN A 149 6.18 -5.77 -15.15
N GLY A 150 6.98 -5.07 -14.34
CA GLY A 150 7.43 -3.71 -14.66
C GLY A 150 6.82 -2.64 -13.75
N ASN A 151 6.93 -1.36 -14.11
CA ASN A 151 6.37 -0.29 -13.29
C ASN A 151 4.84 -0.43 -13.17
N ALA A 152 4.33 -0.57 -11.94
CA ALA A 152 2.90 -0.74 -11.69
C ALA A 152 2.07 0.51 -12.02
N ALA A 153 2.68 1.69 -12.06
CA ALA A 153 2.04 2.92 -12.51
C ALA A 153 1.88 3.01 -14.03
N ASP A 154 2.48 2.10 -14.78
CA ASP A 154 2.24 1.94 -16.22
C ASP A 154 1.30 0.76 -16.45
N PHE A 155 0.03 1.05 -16.77
CA PHE A 155 -1.00 0.02 -16.94
C PHE A 155 -0.73 -0.95 -18.11
N SER A 156 0.21 -0.64 -19.02
CA SER A 156 0.64 -1.58 -20.07
C SER A 156 1.43 -2.77 -19.52
N ASN A 157 1.97 -2.65 -18.30
CA ASN A 157 2.65 -3.73 -17.58
C ASN A 157 1.68 -4.69 -16.87
N TRP A 158 0.38 -4.51 -17.03
CA TRP A 158 -0.66 -5.30 -16.35
C TRP A 158 -1.29 -6.32 -17.30
N GLU A 159 -1.13 -7.60 -16.97
CA GLU A 159 -1.66 -8.70 -17.75
C GLU A 159 -2.82 -9.39 -17.01
N TYR A 160 -4.01 -9.37 -17.61
CA TYR A 160 -5.17 -10.03 -17.06
C TYR A 160 -5.27 -11.50 -17.48
N THR A 161 -5.48 -12.38 -16.51
CA THR A 161 -5.81 -13.79 -16.76
C THR A 161 -7.11 -14.15 -16.06
N LYS A 162 -8.13 -14.50 -16.83
CA LYS A 162 -9.39 -15.04 -16.30
C LYS A 162 -9.12 -16.41 -15.67
N ILE A 163 -9.59 -16.64 -14.45
CA ILE A 163 -9.50 -17.92 -13.76
C ILE A 163 -10.84 -18.64 -13.94
N GLN A 164 -10.78 -19.90 -14.39
CA GLN A 164 -11.95 -20.78 -14.57
C GLN A 164 -12.48 -21.31 -13.24
#